data_AF-Q3SVX0-F1
#
_entry.id   AF-Q3SVX0-F1
#
_cell.length_a   1.000
_cell.length_b   1.000
_cell.length_c   1.000
_cell.angle_alpha   90.00
_cell.angle_beta   90.00
_cell.angle_gamma   90.00
#
_symmetry.space_group_name_H-M   'P 1'
#
loop_
_entity.id
_entity.type
_entity.pdbx_description
1 polymer ?
#
loop_
_entity_poly.entity_id
_entity_poly.type
_entity_poly.pdbx_seq_one_letter_code
_entity_poly.pdbx_strand_id
1 'polypeptide(L)' 'MKNLFSRFLKDESGATAIEYGLIAAGIAVAIITAVNTLGTSLNTTFTKVEQDLKK' A
#
# COMPACT_ATOMS: atom_id res chain seq x y z
N MET A 1 -3.53 39.73 -8.56
CA MET A 1 -2.47 38.75 -8.91
C MET A 1 -1.39 38.59 -7.83
N LYS A 2 -0.78 39.68 -7.30
CA LYS A 2 0.28 39.58 -6.26
C LYS A 2 -0.10 38.71 -5.04
N ASN A 3 -1.35 38.80 -4.58
CA ASN A 3 -1.83 38.04 -3.41
C ASN A 3 -1.97 36.53 -3.66
N LEU A 4 -2.24 36.09 -4.90
CA LEU A 4 -2.33 34.66 -5.22
C LEU A 4 -0.95 34.01 -5.22
N PHE A 5 0.04 34.67 -5.84
CA PHE A 5 1.43 34.22 -5.84
C PHE A 5 2.03 34.18 -4.43
N SER A 6 1.76 35.18 -3.58
CA SER A 6 2.22 35.14 -2.19
C SER A 6 1.56 34.04 -1.35
N ARG A 7 0.33 33.62 -1.69
CA ARG A 7 -0.36 32.52 -1.00
C ARG A 7 0.17 31.16 -1.43
N PHE A 8 0.43 30.99 -2.73
CA PHE A 8 1.03 29.78 -3.29
C PHE A 8 2.46 29.54 -2.77
N LEU A 9 3.26 30.60 -2.64
CA LEU A 9 4.61 30.51 -2.06
C LEU A 9 4.64 30.20 -0.55
N LYS A 10 3.51 30.31 0.15
CA LYS A 10 3.37 29.98 1.58
C LYS A 10 2.61 28.66 1.79
N ASP A 11 2.29 27.97 0.72
CA ASP A 11 1.49 26.75 0.76
C ASP A 11 2.38 25.53 1.00
N GLU A 12 2.45 25.08 2.25
CA GLU A 12 3.21 23.89 2.66
C GLU A 12 2.40 22.59 2.47
N SER A 13 1.17 22.67 1.94
CA SER A 13 0.33 21.49 1.76
C SER A 13 0.99 20.44 0.83
N GLY A 14 1.81 20.87 -0.13
CA GLY A 14 2.64 19.98 -0.94
C GLY A 14 3.74 19.26 -0.16
N ALA A 15 4.39 19.93 0.80
CA ALA A 15 5.40 19.31 1.66
C ALA A 15 4.76 18.28 2.60
N THR A 16 3.59 18.59 3.17
CA THR A 16 2.83 17.63 4.00
C THR A 16 2.35 16.41 3.20
N ALA A 17 2.01 16.59 1.92
CA ALA A 17 1.61 15.49 1.04
C ALA A 17 2.75 14.48 0.79
N ILE A 18 4.02 14.92 0.79
CA ILE A 18 5.18 14.04 0.63
C ILE A 18 5.41 13.21 1.90
N GLU A 19 5.20 13.79 3.08
CA GLU A 19 5.35 13.07 4.37
C GLU A 19 4.29 11.99 4.53
N TYR A 20 3.01 12.33 4.34
CA TYR A 20 1.92 11.34 4.37
C TYR A 20 2.00 10.35 3.20
N GLY A 21 2.52 10.79 2.05
CA GLY A 21 2.79 9.94 0.90
C GLY A 21 3.79 8.82 1.21
N LEU A 22 4.88 9.14 1.93
CA LEU A 22 5.87 8.14 2.34
C LEU A 22 5.30 7.14 3.36
N ILE A 23 4.50 7.61 4.32
CA ILE A 23 3.81 6.74 5.28
C ILE A 23 2.84 5.80 4.55
N ALA A 24 2.04 6.34 3.63
CA ALA A 24 1.10 5.55 2.83
C ALA A 24 1.83 4.50 1.96
N ALA A 25 2.97 4.87 1.36
CA ALA A 25 3.79 3.93 0.60
C ALA A 25 4.32 2.79 1.48
N GLY A 26 4.80 3.09 2.69
CA GLY A 26 5.26 2.08 3.64
C GLY A 26 4.15 1.11 4.06
N ILE A 27 2.96 1.64 4.36
CA ILE A 27 1.77 0.83 4.68
C ILE A 27 1.38 -0.05 3.50
N ALA A 28 1.38 0.51 2.28
CA ALA A 28 1.05 -0.24 1.07
C ALA A 28 1.98 -1.44 0.85
N VAL A 29 3.30 -1.25 1.01
CA VAL A 29 4.29 -2.33 0.89
C VAL A 29 4.06 -3.43 1.93
N ALA A 30 3.77 -3.05 3.19
CA ALA A 30 3.48 -4.01 4.24
C ALA A 30 2.22 -4.84 3.94
N ILE A 31 1.15 -4.18 3.47
CA ILE A 31 -0.10 -4.85 3.09
C ILE A 31 0.14 -5.81 1.92
N ILE A 32 0.83 -5.38 0.87
CA ILE A 32 1.14 -6.23 -0.31
C ILE A 32 1.88 -7.50 0.14
N THR A 33 2.88 -7.34 1.01
CA THR A 33 3.69 -8.47 1.52
C THR A 33 2.83 -9.44 2.33
N ALA A 34 1.98 -8.93 3.22
CA ALA A 34 1.09 -9.74 4.03
C ALA A 34 0.08 -10.51 3.17
N VAL A 35 -0.56 -9.84 2.20
CA VAL A 35 -1.55 -10.45 1.31
C VAL A 35 -0.93 -11.52 0.42
N ASN A 36 0.27 -11.29 -0.13
CA ASN A 36 0.98 -12.29 -0.93
C ASN A 36 1.34 -13.55 -0.12
N THR A 37 1.80 -13.36 1.11
CA THR A 37 2.13 -14.46 2.02
C THR A 37 0.87 -15.27 2.36
N LEU A 38 -0.22 -14.59 2.73
CA LEU A 38 -1.51 -15.22 3.01
C LEU A 38 -2.03 -15.98 1.78
N GLY A 39 -1.98 -15.38 0.60
CA GLY A 39 -2.40 -16.02 -0.65
C GLY A 39 -1.61 -17.30 -0.93
N THR A 40 -0.30 -17.29 -0.69
CA THR A 40 0.56 -18.48 -0.83
C THR A 40 0.17 -19.58 0.15
N SER A 41 -0.09 -19.23 1.42
CA SER A 41 -0.53 -20.19 2.44
C SER A 41 -1.89 -20.79 2.12
N LEU A 42 -2.84 -19.98 1.65
CA LEU A 42 -4.16 -20.44 1.22
C LEU A 42 -4.05 -21.38 0.03
N ASN A 43 -3.30 -20.99 -1.02
CA ASN A 43 -3.08 -21.83 -2.19
C ASN A 43 -2.47 -23.18 -1.79
N THR A 44 -1.44 -23.16 -0.94
CA THR A 44 -0.82 -24.39 -0.42
C THR A 44 -1.83 -25.28 0.29
N THR A 45 -2.72 -24.70 1.11
CA THR A 45 -3.74 -25.44 1.84
C THR A 45 -4.75 -26.08 0.89
N PHE A 46 -5.26 -25.32 -0.08
CA PHE A 46 -6.23 -25.84 -1.04
C PHE A 46 -5.61 -26.87 -1.99
N THR A 47 -4.35 -26.71 -2.41
CA THR A 47 -3.64 -27.72 -3.20
C THR A 47 -3.49 -29.03 -2.42
N LYS A 48 -3.22 -28.98 -1.11
CA LYS A 48 -3.16 -30.20 -0.28
C LYS A 48 -4.52 -30.90 -0.23
N VAL A 49 -5.59 -30.15 0.00
CA VAL A 49 -6.96 -30.69 -0.01
C VAL A 49 -7.28 -31.32 -1.37
N GLU A 50 -6.97 -30.64 -2.47
CA GLU A 50 -7.17 -31.17 -3.82
C GLU A 50 -6.41 -32.49 -4.03
N GLN A 51 -5.16 -32.57 -3.59
CA GLN A 51 -4.36 -33.80 -3.69
C GLN A 51 -4.95 -34.94 -2.86
N ASP A 52 -5.45 -34.65 -1.66
CA ASP A 52 -6.06 -35.67 -0.80
C ASP A 52 -7.40 -36.17 -1.34
N LEU A 53 -8.15 -35.34 -2.08
CA LEU A 53 -9.39 -35.76 -2.76
C LEU A 53 -9.15 -36.56 -4.04
N LYS A 54 -7.96 -36.48 -4.65
CA LYS A 54 -7.60 -37.22 -5.87
C LYS A 54 -7.01 -38.61 -5.59
N LYS A 55 -6.67 -38.90 -4.33
CA LYS A 55 -6.26 -40.23 -3.88
C LYS A 55 -7.47 -41.14 -3.71
#